data_AF-A0A7V3SCV9-F1
#
_entry.id   AF-A0A7V3SCV9-F1
#
_cell.length_a   1.000
_cell.length_b   1.000
_cell.length_c   1.000
_cell.angle_alpha   90.00
_cell.angle_beta   90.00
_cell.angle_gamma   90.00
#
_symmetry.space_group_name_H-M   'P 1'
#
loop_
_entity.id
_entity.type
_entity.pdbx_description
1 polymer ?
#
loop_
_entity_poly.entity_id
_entity_poly.type
_entity_poly.pdbx_seq_one_letter_code
_entity_poly.pdbx_strand_id
1 'polypeptide(L)'
;MRKLRALIILALVAAIIAGGILLIFKKNTSGGSITLVLPTPSKEIEVYVTGAVQMPGLYTLGSGATAADAVQAAGGFTPDADPAAINLAATLRNGSHVHIYSRDESSQRVNINTADLWLLEALPGIGEKTAQKIIEYRTAHGPFESIEELVQAKIISQTTFEKIKDKITVR
;
A
#
# COMPACT_ATOMS: atom_id res chain seq x y z
N MET A 1 -56.90 -61.03 35.43
CA MET A 1 -56.06 -60.65 34.26
C MET A 1 -56.32 -59.24 33.70
N ARG A 2 -57.57 -58.74 33.63
CA ARG A 2 -57.87 -57.39 33.07
C ARG A 2 -57.26 -56.22 33.86
N LYS A 3 -57.28 -56.27 35.20
CA LYS A 3 -56.71 -55.21 36.08
C LYS A 3 -55.18 -55.07 35.97
N LEU A 4 -54.45 -56.18 35.77
CA LEU A 4 -52.99 -56.18 35.64
C LEU A 4 -52.54 -55.54 34.31
N ARG A 5 -53.27 -55.79 33.21
CA ARG A 5 -52.98 -55.18 31.90
C ARG A 5 -53.19 -53.66 31.92
N ALA A 6 -54.20 -53.18 32.66
CA ALA A 6 -54.45 -51.74 32.82
C ALA A 6 -53.33 -51.03 33.59
N LEU A 7 -52.78 -51.67 34.63
CA LEU A 7 -51.65 -51.11 35.41
C LEU A 7 -50.36 -51.02 34.59
N ILE A 8 -50.08 -52.01 33.73
CA ILE A 8 -48.89 -52.00 32.85
C ILE A 8 -48.97 -50.87 31.81
N ILE A 9 -50.14 -50.66 31.21
CA ILE A 9 -50.35 -49.58 30.23
C ILE A 9 -50.19 -48.21 30.89
N LEU A 10 -50.73 -48.02 32.09
CA LEU A 10 -50.58 -46.77 32.84
C LEU A 10 -49.11 -46.46 33.16
N ALA A 11 -48.34 -47.47 33.58
CA ALA A 11 -46.92 -47.32 33.88
C ALA A 11 -46.09 -46.97 32.62
N LEU A 12 -46.40 -47.57 31.47
CA LEU A 12 -45.73 -47.24 30.20
C LEU A 12 -46.04 -45.81 29.74
N VAL A 13 -47.30 -45.36 29.87
CA VAL A 13 -47.67 -43.98 29.54
C VAL A 13 -46.96 -42.98 30.46
N ALA A 14 -46.91 -43.26 31.76
CA ALA A 14 -46.18 -42.42 32.71
C ALA A 14 -44.67 -42.34 32.39
N ALA A 15 -44.06 -43.46 31.99
CA ALA A 15 -42.66 -43.49 31.59
C ALA A 15 -42.38 -42.69 30.30
N ILE A 16 -43.29 -42.74 29.32
CA ILE A 16 -43.19 -41.96 28.08
C ILE A 16 -43.32 -40.46 28.38
N ILE A 17 -44.26 -40.07 29.25
CA ILE A 17 -44.43 -38.68 29.66
C ILE A 17 -43.21 -38.18 30.43
N ALA A 18 -42.69 -38.97 31.38
CA ALA A 18 -41.50 -38.63 32.14
C ALA A 18 -40.26 -38.51 31.24
N GLY A 19 -40.09 -39.42 30.28
CA GLY A 19 -39.01 -39.38 29.29
C GLY A 19 -39.12 -38.18 28.35
N GLY A 20 -40.33 -37.84 27.90
CA GLY A 20 -40.59 -36.65 27.10
C GLY A 20 -40.29 -35.35 27.84
N ILE A 21 -40.69 -35.25 29.11
CA ILE A 21 -40.38 -34.11 29.99
C ILE A 21 -38.86 -33.97 30.19
N LEU A 22 -38.15 -35.07 30.45
CA LEU A 22 -36.69 -35.06 30.63
C LEU A 22 -35.95 -34.58 29.37
N LEU A 23 -36.43 -34.94 28.17
CA LEU A 23 -35.87 -34.47 26.90
C LEU A 23 -36.13 -32.97 26.66
N ILE A 24 -37.25 -32.44 27.11
CA ILE A 24 -37.55 -30.99 27.03
C ILE A 24 -36.62 -30.20 27.98
N PHE A 25 -36.33 -30.72 29.18
CA PHE A 25 -35.41 -30.07 30.12
C PHE A 25 -33.93 -30.16 29.72
N LYS A 26 -33.53 -31.15 28.90
CA LYS A 26 -32.13 -31.33 28.47
C LYS A 26 -31.69 -30.35 27.36
N LYS A 27 -32.60 -29.53 26.81
CA LYS A 27 -32.28 -28.54 25.78
C LYS A 27 -32.29 -27.11 26.32
N ASN A 28 -31.65 -26.89 27.47
CA ASN A 28 -31.30 -25.54 27.90
C ASN A 28 -29.89 -25.22 27.41
N THR A 29 -29.86 -24.69 26.19
CA THR A 29 -28.74 -24.02 25.53
C THR A 29 -28.02 -23.12 26.53
N SER A 30 -26.82 -23.51 26.94
CA SER A 30 -25.85 -22.60 27.52
C SER A 30 -25.44 -21.61 26.43
N GLY A 31 -26.28 -20.60 26.20
CA GLY A 31 -25.92 -19.42 25.44
C GLY A 31 -24.82 -18.71 26.23
N GLY A 32 -23.57 -19.12 26.00
CA GLY A 32 -22.41 -18.40 26.48
C GLY A 32 -22.54 -16.98 25.98
N SER A 33 -22.59 -16.02 26.91
CA SER A 33 -22.53 -14.61 26.59
C SER A 33 -21.24 -14.36 25.81
N ILE A 34 -21.35 -13.98 24.54
CA ILE A 34 -20.21 -13.52 23.77
C ILE A 34 -19.86 -12.15 24.34
N THR A 35 -18.84 -12.10 25.20
CA THR A 35 -18.27 -10.83 25.64
C THR A 35 -17.51 -10.23 24.48
N LEU A 36 -18.11 -9.26 23.79
CA LEU A 36 -17.40 -8.40 22.85
C LEU A 36 -16.45 -7.50 23.65
N VAL A 37 -15.16 -7.89 23.68
CA VAL A 37 -14.10 -6.98 24.11
C VAL A 37 -13.83 -6.04 22.94
N LEU A 38 -14.39 -4.83 22.99
CA LEU A 38 -14.05 -3.79 22.04
C LEU A 38 -12.59 -3.36 22.30
N PRO A 39 -11.69 -3.39 21.30
CA PRO A 39 -10.33 -2.90 21.50
C PRO A 39 -10.40 -1.45 21.93
N THR A 40 -9.71 -1.13 23.03
CA THR A 40 -9.52 0.26 23.44
C THR A 40 -8.73 0.97 22.33
N PRO A 41 -9.18 2.13 21.81
CA PRO A 41 -8.43 2.84 20.79
C PRO A 41 -7.02 3.11 21.31
N SER A 42 -6.01 2.61 20.60
CA SER A 42 -4.61 2.82 20.94
C SER A 42 -4.32 4.32 20.87
N LYS A 43 -3.60 4.83 21.88
CA LYS A 43 -3.12 6.22 21.88
C LYS A 43 -2.07 6.47 20.80
N GLU A 44 -1.57 5.40 20.19
CA GLU A 44 -0.51 5.41 19.20
C GLU A 44 -0.95 4.68 17.93
N ILE A 45 -0.35 5.07 16.82
CA ILE A 45 -0.54 4.50 15.49
C ILE A 45 0.82 4.13 14.91
N GLU A 46 0.89 3.01 14.21
CA GLU A 46 2.03 2.62 13.40
C GLU A 46 1.86 3.15 11.97
N VAL A 47 2.88 3.82 11.46
CA VAL A 47 2.89 4.43 10.13
C VAL A 47 4.16 3.99 9.42
N TYR A 48 4.00 3.40 8.23
CA TYR A 48 5.13 3.08 7.37
C TYR A 48 5.47 4.29 6.49
N VAL A 49 6.71 4.76 6.52
CA VAL A 49 7.18 5.91 5.74
C VAL A 49 8.26 5.46 4.75
N THR A 50 8.10 5.83 3.48
CA THR A 50 8.99 5.41 2.37
C THR A 50 9.23 6.52 1.36
N GLY A 51 10.17 6.31 0.45
CA GLY A 51 10.48 7.24 -0.64
C GLY A 51 11.52 8.29 -0.23
N ALA A 52 11.37 9.51 -0.73
CA ALA A 52 12.28 10.65 -0.61
C ALA A 52 12.25 11.29 0.80
N VAL A 53 12.56 10.50 1.83
CA VAL A 53 12.76 10.92 3.23
C VAL A 53 14.13 10.46 3.73
N GLN A 54 14.69 11.14 4.72
CA GLN A 54 16.06 10.84 5.20
C GLN A 54 16.18 9.43 5.78
N MET A 55 15.16 8.97 6.50
CA MET A 55 15.14 7.66 7.16
C MET A 55 13.80 6.96 6.89
N PRO A 56 13.67 6.20 5.79
CA PRO A 56 12.51 5.33 5.56
C PRO A 56 12.38 4.28 6.67
N GLY A 57 11.15 3.93 7.06
CA GLY A 57 10.93 2.96 8.13
C GLY A 57 9.52 2.96 8.70
N LEU A 58 9.29 2.12 9.72
CA LEU A 58 8.04 2.06 10.48
C LEU A 58 8.17 2.97 11.73
N TYR A 59 7.18 3.83 11.94
CA TYR A 59 7.17 4.82 13.01
C TYR A 59 5.93 4.68 13.89
N THR A 60 6.10 4.88 15.20
CA THR A 60 5.00 4.95 16.17
C THR A 60 4.72 6.41 16.48
N LEU A 61 3.52 6.88 16.15
CA LEU A 61 3.08 8.27 16.32
C LEU A 61 1.85 8.34 17.20
N GLY A 62 1.56 9.52 17.78
CA GLY A 62 0.32 9.72 18.53
C GLY A 62 -0.93 9.62 17.65
N SER A 63 -2.04 9.17 18.22
CA SER A 63 -3.34 9.16 17.54
C SER A 63 -3.72 10.59 17.12
N GLY A 64 -4.07 10.78 15.84
CA GLY A 64 -4.36 12.11 15.28
C GLY A 64 -3.15 12.80 14.64
N ALA A 65 -1.98 12.16 14.64
CA ALA A 65 -0.81 12.64 13.89
C ALA A 65 -1.12 12.84 12.40
N THR A 66 -0.40 13.76 11.79
CA THR A 66 -0.51 14.14 10.38
C THR A 66 0.62 13.54 9.54
N ALA A 67 0.48 13.61 8.21
CA ALA A 67 1.55 13.25 7.29
C ALA A 67 2.82 14.09 7.52
N ALA A 68 2.69 15.36 7.93
CA ALA A 68 3.83 16.19 8.33
C ALA A 68 4.60 15.58 9.52
N ASP A 69 3.90 15.10 10.54
CA ASP A 69 4.52 14.48 11.72
C ASP A 69 5.28 13.20 11.33
N ALA A 70 4.72 12.41 10.42
CA ALA A 70 5.39 11.21 9.91
C ALA A 70 6.66 11.53 9.11
N VAL A 71 6.60 12.54 8.23
CA VAL A 71 7.78 13.00 7.48
C VAL A 71 8.85 13.54 8.43
N GLN A 72 8.46 14.29 9.46
CA GLN A 72 9.40 14.82 10.45
C GLN A 72 10.03 13.70 11.29
N ALA A 73 9.25 12.70 11.71
CA ALA A 73 9.77 11.51 12.38
C ALA A 73 10.77 10.73 11.50
N ALA A 74 10.55 10.72 10.18
CA ALA A 74 11.45 10.14 9.19
C ALA A 74 12.69 11.02 8.87
N GLY A 75 12.97 12.05 9.66
CA GLY A 75 14.11 12.94 9.49
C GLY A 75 13.90 14.04 8.44
N GLY A 76 12.67 14.22 7.97
CA GLY A 76 12.32 15.20 6.95
C GLY A 76 12.55 14.70 5.52
N PHE A 77 12.31 15.60 4.58
CA PHE A 77 12.50 15.37 3.15
C PHE A 77 13.98 15.24 2.78
N THR A 78 14.27 14.42 1.77
CA THR A 78 15.54 14.50 1.03
C THR A 78 15.50 15.69 0.05
N PRO A 79 16.65 16.15 -0.48
CA PRO A 79 16.71 17.30 -1.41
C PRO A 79 15.92 17.12 -2.71
N ASP A 80 15.74 15.88 -3.15
CA ASP A 80 15.04 15.45 -4.36
C ASP A 80 13.55 15.19 -4.15
N ALA A 81 13.05 15.26 -2.90
CA ALA A 81 11.64 15.09 -2.60
C ALA A 81 10.77 16.15 -3.31
N ASP A 82 9.53 15.77 -3.61
CA ASP A 82 8.47 16.67 -4.04
C ASP A 82 7.41 16.86 -2.93
N PRO A 83 7.55 17.90 -2.09
CA PRO A 83 6.59 18.17 -1.02
C PRO A 83 5.18 18.49 -1.53
N ALA A 84 5.03 18.93 -2.79
CA ALA A 84 3.73 19.25 -3.36
C ALA A 84 2.94 17.99 -3.76
N ALA A 85 3.60 16.83 -3.85
CA ALA A 85 2.96 15.56 -4.19
C ALA A 85 2.18 14.93 -3.02
N ILE A 86 2.21 15.53 -1.82
CA ILE A 86 1.55 15.01 -0.62
C ILE A 86 0.76 16.09 0.15
N ASN A 87 -0.41 15.72 0.66
CA ASN A 87 -1.13 16.55 1.63
C ASN A 87 -0.55 16.35 3.04
N LEU A 88 0.35 17.24 3.45
CA LEU A 88 0.99 17.19 4.77
C LEU A 88 0.02 17.33 5.95
N ALA A 89 -1.16 17.93 5.75
CA ALA A 89 -2.18 18.06 6.78
C ALA A 89 -3.07 16.80 6.91
N ALA A 90 -2.87 15.77 6.09
CA ALA A 90 -3.67 14.56 6.14
C ALA A 90 -3.47 13.83 7.48
N THR A 91 -4.56 13.62 8.22
CA THR A 91 -4.55 12.83 9.46
C THR A 91 -4.33 11.36 9.15
N LEU A 92 -3.42 10.73 9.87
CA LEU A 92 -3.04 9.34 9.70
C LEU A 92 -3.84 8.41 10.62
N ARG A 93 -3.91 7.15 10.22
CA ARG A 93 -4.56 6.06 10.97
C ARG A 93 -3.53 4.97 11.25
N ASN A 94 -3.83 4.09 12.19
CA ASN A 94 -2.99 2.92 12.43
C ASN A 94 -2.87 2.08 11.15
N GLY A 95 -1.65 1.75 10.76
CA GLY A 95 -1.32 1.07 9.52
C GLY A 95 -1.26 1.96 8.28
N SER A 96 -1.28 3.29 8.42
CA SER A 96 -1.09 4.20 7.28
C SER A 96 0.28 3.99 6.62
N HIS A 97 0.31 4.06 5.28
CA HIS A 97 1.54 4.10 4.50
C HIS A 97 1.69 5.49 3.87
N VAL A 98 2.77 6.17 4.20
CA VAL A 98 3.16 7.48 3.67
C VAL A 98 4.32 7.26 2.71
N HIS A 99 4.09 7.50 1.43
CA HIS A 99 5.15 7.47 0.42
C HIS A 99 5.42 8.89 -0.06
N ILE A 100 6.68 9.30 0.01
CA ILE A 100 7.13 10.60 -0.47
C ILE A 100 7.77 10.41 -1.84
N TYR A 101 7.13 10.94 -2.87
CA TYR A 101 7.68 10.93 -4.21
C TYR A 101 8.87 11.89 -4.31
N SER A 102 9.87 11.49 -5.08
CA SER A 102 10.86 12.41 -5.64
C SER A 102 10.22 13.28 -6.74
N ARG A 103 10.87 14.39 -7.08
CA ARG A 103 10.46 15.24 -8.21
C ARG A 103 10.53 14.52 -9.55
N ASP A 104 11.42 13.55 -9.69
CA ASP A 104 11.54 12.75 -10.90
C ASP A 104 10.34 11.79 -11.05
N GLU A 105 9.94 11.13 -9.96
CA GLU A 105 8.75 10.27 -9.93
C GLU A 105 7.45 11.07 -10.13
N SER A 106 7.33 12.24 -9.51
CA SER A 106 6.12 13.07 -9.63
C SER A 106 5.97 13.73 -11.01
N SER A 107 7.09 14.02 -11.67
CA SER A 107 7.09 14.75 -12.94
C SER A 107 6.83 13.89 -14.18
N GLN A 108 6.56 12.58 -14.01
CA GLN A 108 6.35 11.63 -15.12
C GLN A 108 7.48 11.67 -16.17
N ARG A 109 8.69 12.05 -15.76
CA ARG A 109 9.83 12.17 -16.67
C ARG A 109 10.38 10.80 -16.98
N VAL A 110 10.81 10.62 -18.22
CA VAL A 110 11.47 9.40 -18.68
C VAL A 110 12.93 9.44 -18.23
N ASN A 111 13.33 8.52 -17.35
CA ASN A 111 14.73 8.35 -16.98
C ASN A 111 15.49 7.71 -18.16
N ILE A 112 16.38 8.46 -18.80
CA ILE A 112 17.11 8.00 -20.00
C ILE A 112 18.15 6.92 -19.71
N ASN A 113 18.54 6.74 -18.44
CA ASN A 113 19.49 5.71 -18.02
C ASN A 113 18.81 4.35 -17.81
N THR A 114 17.51 4.32 -17.52
CA THR A 114 16.78 3.09 -17.17
C THR A 114 15.62 2.77 -18.11
N ALA A 115 15.11 3.75 -18.86
CA ALA A 115 13.99 3.55 -19.76
C ALA A 115 14.26 2.51 -20.86
N ASP A 116 13.24 1.73 -21.18
CA ASP A 116 13.21 0.81 -22.31
C ASP A 116 13.11 1.56 -23.65
N LEU A 117 13.47 0.87 -24.74
CA LEU A 117 13.44 1.41 -26.10
C LEU A 117 12.11 2.09 -26.44
N TRP A 118 10.99 1.39 -26.22
CA TRP A 118 9.65 1.87 -26.56
C TRP A 118 9.28 3.14 -25.77
N LEU A 119 9.76 3.27 -24.53
CA LEU A 119 9.48 4.43 -23.69
C LEU A 119 10.29 5.65 -24.15
N LEU A 120 11.52 5.43 -24.62
CA LEU A 120 12.34 6.47 -25.25
C LEU A 120 11.72 6.94 -26.56
N GLU A 121 11.18 6.02 -27.38
CA GLU A 121 10.46 6.36 -28.63
C GLU A 121 9.18 7.17 -28.43
N ALA A 122 8.55 7.07 -27.25
CA ALA A 122 7.38 7.88 -26.93
C ALA A 122 7.71 9.37 -26.76
N LEU A 123 9.00 9.75 -26.65
CA LEU A 123 9.42 11.13 -26.52
C LEU A 123 9.31 11.89 -27.85
N PRO A 124 8.77 13.12 -27.85
CA PRO A 124 8.54 13.86 -29.08
C PRO A 124 9.85 14.18 -29.81
N GLY A 125 10.01 13.63 -31.01
CA GLY A 125 11.22 13.80 -31.83
C GLY A 125 12.29 12.72 -31.62
N ILE A 126 12.01 11.70 -30.81
CA ILE A 126 12.83 10.49 -30.67
C ILE A 126 12.14 9.35 -31.42
N GLY A 127 12.77 8.85 -32.49
CA GLY A 127 12.34 7.64 -33.16
C GLY A 127 13.25 6.45 -32.80
N GLU A 128 12.88 5.25 -33.25
CA GLU A 128 13.57 3.98 -32.99
C GLU A 128 15.11 4.09 -33.10
N LYS A 129 15.63 4.64 -34.20
CA LYS A 129 17.08 4.80 -34.41
C LYS A 129 17.76 5.69 -33.36
N THR A 130 17.07 6.72 -32.89
CA THR A 130 17.61 7.63 -31.88
C THR A 130 17.52 6.99 -30.50
N ALA A 131 16.40 6.34 -30.18
CA ALA A 131 16.24 5.58 -28.93
C ALA A 131 17.30 4.49 -28.81
N GLN A 132 17.58 3.76 -29.89
CA GLN A 132 18.63 2.76 -29.95
C GLN A 132 20.02 3.36 -29.66
N LYS A 133 20.34 4.53 -30.24
CA LYS A 133 21.60 5.24 -29.95
C LYS A 133 21.75 5.64 -28.48
N ILE A 134 20.65 6.03 -27.81
CA ILE A 134 20.66 6.35 -26.37
C ILE A 134 21.06 5.09 -25.58
N ILE A 135 20.45 3.95 -25.88
CA ILE A 135 20.75 2.66 -25.22
C ILE A 135 22.18 2.21 -25.49
N GLU A 136 22.63 2.27 -26.75
CA GLU A 136 24.00 1.94 -27.14
C GLU A 136 25.02 2.82 -26.43
N TYR A 137 24.76 4.13 -26.37
CA TYR A 137 25.65 5.07 -25.70
C TYR A 137 25.78 4.74 -24.21
N ARG A 138 24.66 4.59 -23.48
CA ARG A 138 24.70 4.30 -22.04
C ARG A 138 25.31 2.93 -21.71
N THR A 139 25.23 1.99 -22.65
CA THR A 139 25.85 0.66 -22.50
C THR A 139 27.36 0.72 -22.72
N ALA A 140 27.82 1.52 -23.69
CA ALA A 140 29.24 1.61 -24.04
C ALA A 140 30.05 2.59 -23.17
N HIS A 141 29.42 3.68 -22.71
CA HIS A 141 30.10 4.78 -22.00
C HIS A 141 29.71 4.89 -20.52
N GLY A 142 28.72 4.12 -20.07
CA GLY A 142 28.11 4.27 -18.75
C GLY A 142 26.89 5.20 -18.76
N PRO A 143 26.20 5.34 -17.62
CA PRO A 143 25.01 6.19 -17.53
C PRO A 143 25.35 7.66 -17.82
N PHE A 144 24.39 8.38 -18.41
CA PHE A 144 24.47 9.83 -18.56
C PHE A 144 24.46 10.50 -17.18
N GLU A 145 25.38 11.43 -16.91
CA GLU A 145 25.39 12.22 -15.67
C GLU A 145 24.48 13.44 -15.77
N SER A 146 24.25 13.93 -16.99
CA SER A 146 23.36 15.06 -17.28
C SER A 146 22.54 14.86 -18.56
N ILE A 147 21.37 15.50 -18.64
CA ILE A 147 20.50 15.39 -19.84
C ILE A 147 21.12 16.07 -21.07
N GLU A 148 22.01 17.04 -20.85
CA GLU A 148 22.72 17.79 -21.90
C GLU A 148 23.72 16.92 -22.66
N GLU A 149 24.20 15.84 -22.05
CA GLU A 149 25.10 14.89 -22.71
C GLU A 149 24.48 14.27 -23.97
N LEU A 150 23.15 14.17 -24.06
CA LEU A 150 22.47 13.73 -25.30
C LEU A 150 22.82 14.61 -26.51
N VAL A 151 23.02 15.91 -26.28
CA VAL A 151 23.44 16.86 -27.33
C VAL A 151 24.96 16.80 -27.52
N GLN A 152 25.73 16.74 -26.43
CA GLN A 152 27.20 16.70 -26.48
C GLN A 152 27.72 15.45 -27.20
N ALA A 153 27.09 14.30 -26.95
CA ALA A 153 27.33 13.03 -27.63
C ALA A 153 26.75 12.98 -29.05
N LYS A 154 26.11 14.07 -29.52
CA LYS A 154 25.49 14.19 -30.84
C LYS A 154 24.44 13.10 -31.11
N ILE A 155 23.76 12.62 -30.07
CA ILE A 155 22.67 11.65 -30.20
C ILE A 155 21.41 12.35 -30.71
N ILE A 156 21.16 13.57 -30.20
CA ILE A 156 20.06 14.43 -30.61
C ILE A 156 20.54 15.84 -30.98
N SER A 157 19.75 16.57 -31.75
CA SER A 157 19.99 18.00 -32.02
C SER A 157 19.54 18.86 -30.84
N GLN A 158 20.07 20.10 -30.75
CA GLN A 158 19.57 21.10 -29.80
C GLN A 158 18.05 21.30 -29.92
N THR A 159 17.53 21.32 -31.14
CA THR A 159 16.09 21.50 -31.40
C THR A 159 15.22 20.37 -30.86
N THR A 160 15.71 19.13 -30.88
CA THR A 160 15.02 17.99 -30.27
C THR A 160 15.14 18.05 -28.75
N PHE A 161 16.34 18.38 -28.23
CA PHE A 161 16.57 18.54 -26.80
C PHE A 161 15.61 19.54 -26.16
N GLU A 162 15.42 20.74 -26.74
CA GLU A 162 14.50 21.75 -26.21
C GLU A 162 13.04 21.25 -26.08
N LYS A 163 12.62 20.29 -26.92
CA LYS A 163 11.26 19.72 -26.87
C LYS A 163 11.09 18.67 -25.78
N ILE A 164 12.17 18.03 -25.37
CA ILE A 164 12.13 16.89 -24.44
C ILE A 164 12.81 17.17 -23.10
N LYS A 165 13.58 18.26 -22.94
CA LYS A 165 14.39 18.52 -21.73
C LYS A 165 13.60 18.50 -20.43
N ASP A 166 12.32 18.89 -20.47
CA ASP A 166 11.43 18.88 -19.29
C ASP A 166 10.69 17.55 -19.10
N LYS A 167 10.86 16.60 -20.04
CA LYS A 167 10.22 15.28 -20.08
C LYS A 167 11.20 14.14 -19.77
N ILE A 168 12.48 14.45 -19.61
CA ILE A 168 13.54 13.44 -19.41
C ILE A 168 14.33 13.72 -18.14
N THR A 169 14.86 12.69 -17.50
CA THR A 169 15.76 12.81 -16.35
C THR A 169 16.88 11.77 -16.46
N VAL A 170 17.94 11.94 -15.67
CA VAL A 170 19.07 11.01 -15.57
C VAL A 170 19.14 10.28 -14.23
N ARG A 171 18.28 10.67 -13.28
CA ARG A 171 18.20 10.09 -11.93
C ARG A 171 17.11 9.04 -11.86
#